data_AF-A0A1I8B7I8-F1
#
_entry.id   AF-A0A1I8B7I8-F1
#
_cell.length_a   1.000
_cell.length_b   1.000
_cell.length_c   1.000
_cell.angle_alpha   90.00
_cell.angle_beta   90.00
_cell.angle_gamma   90.00
#
_symmetry.space_group_name_H-M   'P 1'
#
loop_
_entity.id
_entity.type
_entity.pdbx_description
1 polymer ?
#
loop_
_entity_poly.entity_id
_entity_poly.type
_entity_poly.pdbx_seq_one_letter_code
_entity_poly.pdbx_strand_id
1 'polypeptide(L)'
;MEEMVQLREIQKNSFILLPNLESLSLANSIFLSNINQKAFGNFLENKIETNIKYLDLSNCQLSNLSILLLDWNKLKMLKLEGKK
;
A
#
# COMPACT_ATOMS: atom_id res chain seq x y z
N MET A 1 -16.74 23.55 -10.76
CA MET A 1 -16.38 22.58 -9.71
C MET A 1 -15.42 21.59 -10.34
N GLU A 2 -14.16 21.62 -9.96
CA GLU A 2 -13.25 20.53 -10.31
C GLU A 2 -13.62 19.33 -9.43
N GLU A 3 -13.97 18.20 -10.03
CA GLU A 3 -13.99 16.94 -9.30
C GLU A 3 -12.56 16.63 -8.88
N MET A 4 -12.26 16.85 -7.60
CA MET A 4 -11.01 16.35 -7.04
C MET A 4 -11.05 14.82 -7.10
N VAL A 5 -10.18 14.23 -7.91
CA VAL A 5 -10.00 12.78 -7.96
C VAL A 5 -9.51 12.32 -6.59
N GLN A 6 -10.35 11.57 -5.88
CA GLN A 6 -10.04 11.04 -4.57
C GLN A 6 -9.52 9.61 -4.71
N LEU A 7 -8.30 9.36 -4.23
CA LEU A 7 -7.75 8.01 -4.16
C LEU A 7 -8.45 7.24 -3.03
N ARG A 8 -9.42 6.40 -3.40
CA ARG A 8 -10.22 5.61 -2.46
C ARG A 8 -9.70 4.19 -2.27
N GLU A 9 -9.09 3.64 -3.31
CA GLU A 9 -8.60 2.27 -3.33
C GLU A 9 -7.31 2.15 -4.13
N ILE A 10 -6.38 1.34 -3.65
CA ILE A 10 -5.28 0.79 -4.45
C ILE A 10 -5.73 -0.55 -5.00
N GLN A 11 -5.72 -0.68 -6.33
CA GLN A 11 -6.21 -1.87 -7.02
C GLN A 11 -5.15 -2.97 -7.10
N LYS A 12 -5.60 -4.15 -7.53
CA LYS A 12 -4.70 -5.25 -7.88
C LYS A 12 -3.69 -4.78 -8.94
N ASN A 13 -2.43 -5.19 -8.79
CA ASN A 13 -1.33 -4.90 -9.70
C ASN A 13 -0.96 -3.41 -9.86
N SER A 14 -1.45 -2.50 -9.01
CA SER A 14 -1.16 -1.06 -9.13
C SER A 14 0.34 -0.73 -9.16
N PHE A 15 1.19 -1.53 -8.51
CA PHE A 15 2.63 -1.31 -8.45
C PHE A 15 3.45 -2.44 -9.11
N ILE A 16 2.83 -3.33 -9.88
CA ILE A 16 3.52 -4.50 -10.48
C ILE A 16 4.65 -4.10 -11.44
N LEU A 17 4.52 -2.95 -12.12
CA LEU A 17 5.49 -2.44 -13.09
C LEU A 17 6.62 -1.65 -12.44
N LEU A 18 6.69 -1.60 -11.11
CA LEU A 18 7.73 -0.93 -10.35
C LEU A 18 8.57 -1.95 -9.56
N PRO A 19 9.32 -2.85 -10.24
CA PRO A 19 10.00 -3.97 -9.59
C PRO A 19 11.07 -3.54 -8.57
N ASN A 20 11.58 -2.30 -8.69
CA ASN A 20 12.60 -1.74 -7.80
C ASN A 20 12.01 -0.78 -6.75
N LEU A 21 10.68 -0.74 -6.58
CA LEU A 21 10.05 0.14 -5.60
C LEU A 21 10.40 -0.31 -4.17
N GLU A 22 11.27 0.46 -3.51
CA GLU A 22 11.67 0.18 -2.12
C GLU A 22 10.92 1.02 -1.09
N SER A 23 10.41 2.18 -1.49
CA SER A 23 9.74 3.14 -0.61
C SER A 23 8.49 3.68 -1.29
N LEU A 24 7.36 3.60 -0.59
CA LEU A 24 6.11 4.21 -1.02
C LEU A 24 5.51 5.02 0.13
N SER A 25 5.07 6.24 -0.18
CA SER A 25 4.21 7.02 0.71
C SER A 25 2.87 7.23 0.03
N LEU A 26 1.81 6.81 0.73
CA LEU A 26 0.42 7.16 0.46
C LEU A 26 -0.12 8.09 1.56
N ALA A 27 0.78 8.69 2.34
CA ALA A 27 0.42 9.54 3.45
C ALA A 27 -0.55 10.65 3.03
N ASN A 28 -1.53 10.94 3.89
CA ASN A 28 -2.59 11.92 3.61
C ASN A 28 -3.49 11.58 2.42
N SER A 29 -3.52 10.32 1.96
CA SER A 29 -4.59 9.85 1.09
C SER A 29 -5.85 9.66 1.94
N ILE A 30 -6.48 10.77 2.31
CA ILE A 30 -7.49 10.82 3.39
C ILE A 30 -8.77 10.04 3.09
N PHE A 31 -8.98 9.63 1.83
CA PHE A 31 -10.11 8.82 1.40
C PHE A 31 -9.70 7.37 1.10
N LEU A 32 -8.40 7.05 1.17
CA LEU A 32 -7.89 5.71 0.93
C LEU A 32 -8.30 4.82 2.09
N SER A 33 -9.27 3.95 1.83
CA SER A 33 -9.86 3.06 2.82
C SER A 33 -9.61 1.58 2.50
N ASN A 34 -9.13 1.28 1.30
CA ASN A 34 -8.84 -0.08 0.87
C ASN A 34 -7.53 -0.18 0.08
N ILE A 35 -6.74 -1.22 0.35
CA ILE A 35 -5.59 -1.60 -0.46
C ILE A 35 -5.77 -3.07 -0.79
N ASN A 36 -5.89 -3.38 -2.08
CA ASN A 36 -5.95 -4.75 -2.54
C ASN A 36 -4.68 -5.48 -2.11
N GLN A 37 -4.82 -6.66 -1.50
CA GLN A 37 -3.68 -7.47 -1.07
C GLN A 37 -2.70 -7.75 -2.23
N LYS A 38 -3.19 -7.76 -3.47
CA LYS A 38 -2.39 -7.96 -4.69
C LYS A 38 -1.86 -6.68 -5.35
N ALA A 39 -1.77 -5.57 -4.62
CA ALA A 39 -1.33 -4.30 -5.16
C ALA A 39 0.17 -4.24 -5.50
N PHE A 40 1.01 -4.90 -4.70
CA PHE A 40 2.45 -4.61 -4.62
C PHE A 40 3.40 -5.60 -5.30
N GLY A 41 2.90 -6.72 -5.79
CA GLY A 41 3.79 -7.75 -6.33
C GLY A 41 3.07 -8.92 -6.97
N ASN A 42 3.88 -9.77 -7.60
CA ASN A 42 3.44 -11.04 -8.12
C ASN A 42 3.20 -12.04 -6.98
N PHE A 43 2.11 -12.78 -7.11
CA PHE A 43 1.74 -13.86 -6.20
C PHE A 43 2.22 -15.17 -6.81
N LEU A 44 3.37 -15.65 -6.36
CA LEU A 44 3.87 -16.97 -6.69
C LEU A 44 3.79 -17.81 -5.42
N GLU A 45 3.07 -18.94 -5.49
CA GLU A 45 3.05 -19.95 -4.41
C GLU A 45 2.74 -19.39 -3.01
N ASN A 46 1.76 -18.48 -2.91
CA ASN A 46 1.36 -17.79 -1.67
C ASN A 46 2.42 -16.86 -1.05
N LYS A 47 3.47 -16.49 -1.80
CA LYS A 47 4.42 -15.45 -1.43
C LYS A 47 4.26 -14.24 -2.34
N ILE A 48 4.42 -13.05 -1.75
CA ILE A 48 4.51 -11.79 -2.48
C ILE A 48 5.97 -11.52 -2.79
N GLU A 49 6.24 -11.33 -4.07
CA GLU A 49 7.51 -10.77 -4.50
C GLU A 49 7.38 -9.24 -4.60
N THR A 50 7.84 -8.55 -3.57
CA THR A 50 7.95 -7.09 -3.53
C THR A 50 9.27 -6.69 -2.88
N ASN A 51 9.78 -5.52 -3.26
CA ASN A 51 11.01 -4.94 -2.71
C ASN A 51 10.74 -3.78 -1.74
N ILE A 52 9.48 -3.52 -1.40
CA ILE A 52 9.13 -2.47 -0.44
C ILE A 52 9.75 -2.75 0.93
N LYS A 53 10.55 -1.80 1.39
CA LYS A 53 11.19 -1.75 2.71
C LYS A 53 10.59 -0.65 3.58
N TYR A 54 9.99 0.38 2.97
CA TYR A 54 9.40 1.52 3.67
C TYR A 54 8.00 1.80 3.13
N LEU A 55 7.00 1.71 4.00
CA LEU A 55 5.62 2.02 3.65
C LEU A 55 5.02 3.03 4.63
N ASP A 56 4.60 4.18 4.10
CA ASP A 56 3.90 5.21 4.85
C ASP A 56 2.43 5.27 4.44
N LEU A 57 1.54 4.88 5.35
CA LEU A 57 0.09 4.91 5.23
C LEU A 57 -0.53 5.87 6.26
N SER A 58 0.25 6.83 6.77
CA SER A 58 -0.24 7.78 7.75
C SER A 58 -1.38 8.64 7.20
N ASN A 59 -2.34 8.99 8.06
CA ASN A 59 -3.52 9.79 7.73
C ASN A 59 -4.40 9.22 6.61
N CYS A 60 -4.39 7.89 6.41
CA CYS A 60 -5.36 7.15 5.59
C CYS A 60 -6.59 6.71 6.42
N GLN A 61 -7.65 6.26 5.74
CA GLN A 61 -8.87 5.71 6.35
C GLN A 61 -8.90 4.17 6.33
N LEU A 62 -7.73 3.54 6.41
CA LEU A 62 -7.62 2.08 6.37
C LEU A 62 -8.17 1.48 7.68
N SER A 63 -9.14 0.58 7.55
CA SER A 63 -9.69 -0.18 8.70
C SER A 63 -8.96 -1.50 8.95
N ASN A 64 -8.25 -2.01 7.94
CA ASN A 64 -7.44 -3.21 8.02
C ASN A 64 -6.26 -3.13 7.04
N LEU A 65 -5.31 -4.05 7.24
CA LEU A 65 -4.18 -4.26 6.33
C LEU A 65 -3.99 -5.77 6.18
N SER A 66 -3.97 -6.27 4.94
CA SER A 66 -3.81 -7.71 4.71
C SER A 66 -2.41 -8.18 5.11
N ILE A 67 -2.32 -9.32 5.79
CA ILE A 67 -1.04 -10.00 6.04
C ILE A 67 -0.38 -10.42 4.72
N LEU A 68 -1.16 -10.56 3.65
CA LEU A 68 -0.71 -10.82 2.29
C LEU A 68 -0.56 -9.51 1.51
N LEU A 69 -0.20 -8.40 2.14
CA LEU A 69 0.03 -7.15 1.40
C LEU A 69 1.47 -6.99 0.92
N LEU A 70 2.41 -7.37 1.76
CA LEU A 70 3.85 -7.26 1.53
C LEU A 70 4.57 -8.52 2.04
N ASP A 71 5.82 -8.68 1.66
CA ASP A 71 6.75 -9.54 2.40
C ASP A 71 7.19 -8.80 3.68
N TRP A 72 6.47 -9.01 4.78
CA TRP A 72 6.73 -8.35 6.06
C TRP A 72 8.13 -8.60 6.61
N ASN A 73 8.82 -9.67 6.20
CA ASN A 73 10.19 -9.94 6.65
C ASN A 73 11.21 -8.99 6.03
N LYS A 74 10.90 -8.37 4.89
CA LYS A 74 11.76 -7.37 4.23
C LYS A 74 11.47 -5.95 4.68
N LEU A 75 10.33 -5.72 5.35
CA LEU A 75 9.90 -4.40 5.75
C LEU A 75 10.77 -3.86 6.89
N LYS A 76 11.30 -2.66 6.70
CA LYS A 76 12.12 -1.95 7.68
C LYS A 76 11.33 -0.90 8.44
N MET A 77 10.30 -0.31 7.82
CA MET A 77 9.46 0.70 8.44
C MET A 77 8.03 0.63 7.91
N LEU A 78 7.08 0.68 8.84
CA LEU A 78 5.67 0.89 8.56
C LEU A 78 5.17 2.08 9.39
N LYS A 79 4.49 3.04 8.74
CA LYS A 79 3.77 4.11 9.44
C LYS A 79 2.26 3.95 9.23
N LEU A 80 1.52 3.83 10.33
CA LEU A 80 0.05 3.68 10.37
C LEU A 80 -0.62 4.77 11.22
N GLU A 81 0.05 5.91 11.44
CA GLU A 81 -0.52 6.96 12.28
C GLU A 81 -1.86 7.43 11.71
N GLY A 82 -2.93 7.23 12.48
CA GLY A 82 -4.26 7.70 12.12
C GLY A 82 -4.37 9.21 12.29
N LYS A 83 -5.38 9.81 11.66
CA LYS A 83 -5.75 11.18 11.99
C LYS A 83 -6.17 11.25 13.47
N LYS A 84 -5.57 12.17 14.23
CA LYS A 84 -6.09 12.60 15.53
C LYS A 84 -7.36 13.42 15.35
#